data_AF-B6H2E0-F1
#
_entry.id   AF-B6H2E0-F1
#
_cell.length_a   1.000
_cell.length_b   1.000
_cell.length_c   1.000
_cell.angle_alpha   90.00
_cell.angle_beta   90.00
_cell.angle_gamma   90.00
#
_symmetry.space_group_name_H-M   'P 1'
#
loop_
_entity.id
_entity.type
_entity.pdbx_description
1 polymer ?
#
loop_
_entity_poly.entity_id
_entity_poly.type
_entity_poly.pdbx_seq_one_letter_code
_entity_poly.pdbx_strand_id
1 'polypeptide(L)'
;MDSAELQDGTCHPRWDVLYSAAGFSPPVPETINDRASEKCNMLNPGGVTVLRLSPDMVVKYGPHVTITEAQSMIFVAEHTKATPIPKVFAYCTYGPLNRDIDDYGSLFDTYIFMSLVGTYMDELREIRSEPYIGSVNKGPVRDQTFDNFHVKGPFESEETFNETILDAYQANFPKRHIRSFLAGMLSQKRHSVCFTHADLRPQNIMVRGGSITGIIDWELSGWYPEYWEFAKALYVWRWQNDWVDYLTKALEPYYNEYAVHSFVAEALW
;
A
#
# COMPACT_ATOMS: atom_id res chain seq x y z
N MET A 1 -6.52 -55.00 0.42
CA MET A 1 -6.18 -54.44 -0.90
C MET A 1 -7.40 -53.69 -1.36
N ASP A 2 -7.42 -52.39 -1.13
CA ASP A 2 -8.19 -51.46 -1.94
C ASP A 2 -7.29 -50.24 -2.12
N SER A 3 -6.78 -50.15 -3.33
CA SER A 3 -5.92 -49.08 -3.81
C SER A 3 -6.78 -47.84 -3.99
N ALA A 4 -6.77 -46.97 -2.98
CA ALA A 4 -7.16 -45.57 -3.18
C ALA A 4 -6.16 -44.96 -4.16
N GLU A 5 -6.63 -44.69 -5.37
CA GLU A 5 -5.96 -43.86 -6.36
C GLU A 5 -5.61 -42.52 -5.69
N LEU A 6 -4.31 -42.31 -5.44
CA LEU A 6 -3.76 -40.99 -5.22
C LEU A 6 -4.02 -40.19 -6.50
N GLN A 7 -5.02 -39.32 -6.46
CA GLN A 7 -5.14 -38.25 -7.45
C GLN A 7 -3.91 -37.35 -7.31
N ASP A 8 -3.04 -37.45 -8.31
CA ASP A 8 -1.91 -36.57 -8.55
C ASP A 8 -2.44 -35.16 -8.83
N GLY A 9 -2.60 -34.39 -7.75
CA GLY A 9 -3.15 -33.04 -7.76
C GLY A 9 -2.10 -31.97 -8.08
N THR A 10 -1.33 -32.12 -9.15
CA THR A 10 -0.45 -31.04 -9.61
C THR A 10 -1.31 -29.95 -10.25
N CYS A 11 -1.75 -28.98 -9.45
CA CYS A 11 -2.41 -27.78 -9.95
C CYS A 11 -1.36 -26.96 -10.72
N HIS A 12 -1.40 -27.02 -12.06
CA HIS A 12 -0.55 -26.17 -12.89
C HIS A 12 -0.88 -24.69 -12.63
N PRO A 13 0.13 -23.80 -12.59
CA PRO A 13 -0.12 -22.37 -12.43
C PRO A 13 -1.04 -21.85 -13.53
N ARG A 14 -2.03 -21.03 -13.14
CA ARG A 14 -3.00 -20.41 -14.05
C ARG A 14 -2.79 -18.91 -14.11
N TRP A 15 -3.06 -18.35 -15.28
CA TRP A 15 -3.05 -16.91 -15.52
C TRP A 15 -4.48 -16.38 -15.48
N ASP A 16 -4.83 -15.73 -14.38
CA ASP A 16 -6.16 -15.20 -14.14
C ASP A 16 -6.16 -13.67 -14.29
N VAL A 17 -6.82 -13.19 -15.35
CA VAL A 17 -6.99 -11.75 -15.60
C VAL A 17 -8.19 -11.26 -14.81
N LEU A 18 -7.94 -10.50 -13.74
CA LEU A 18 -8.98 -10.00 -12.84
C LEU A 18 -9.58 -8.68 -13.30
N TYR A 19 -8.80 -7.87 -14.01
CA TYR A 19 -9.22 -6.63 -14.65
C TYR A 19 -8.39 -6.40 -15.92
N SER A 20 -9.04 -5.90 -16.97
CA SER A 20 -8.37 -5.36 -18.16
C SER A 20 -9.15 -4.20 -18.74
N ALA A 21 -8.46 -3.11 -19.04
CA ALA A 21 -9.03 -1.96 -19.74
C ALA A 21 -9.43 -2.36 -21.17
N ALA A 22 -10.44 -1.67 -21.72
CA ALA A 22 -10.93 -1.98 -23.07
C ALA A 22 -9.80 -1.92 -24.12
N GLY A 23 -9.66 -3.00 -24.89
CA GLY A 23 -8.64 -3.13 -25.94
C GLY A 23 -7.23 -3.47 -25.44
N PHE A 24 -7.02 -3.64 -24.12
CA PHE A 24 -5.76 -4.12 -23.56
C PHE A 24 -5.81 -5.63 -23.34
N SER A 25 -4.73 -6.33 -23.67
CA SER A 25 -4.53 -7.75 -23.36
C SER A 25 -3.20 -7.89 -22.64
N PRO A 26 -3.18 -8.25 -21.35
CA PRO A 26 -1.94 -8.32 -20.58
C PRO A 26 -1.03 -9.42 -21.12
N PRO A 27 0.27 -9.15 -21.36
CA PRO A 27 1.25 -10.17 -21.69
C PRO A 27 1.30 -11.27 -20.62
N VAL A 28 1.48 -12.52 -21.04
CA VAL A 28 1.63 -13.66 -20.13
C VAL A 28 3.00 -13.65 -19.43
N PRO A 29 3.13 -14.28 -18.24
CA PRO A 29 4.35 -14.26 -17.44
C PRO A 29 5.63 -14.66 -18.19
N GLU A 30 5.55 -15.62 -19.12
CA GLU A 30 6.70 -16.07 -19.91
C GLU A 30 7.29 -14.92 -20.73
N THR A 31 6.43 -14.12 -21.38
CA THR A 31 6.85 -12.96 -22.18
C THR A 31 7.47 -11.86 -21.32
N ILE A 32 7.04 -11.72 -20.07
CA ILE A 32 7.56 -10.76 -19.11
C ILE A 32 8.95 -11.19 -18.64
N ASN A 33 9.11 -12.47 -18.31
CA ASN A 33 10.37 -13.06 -17.85
C ASN A 33 11.47 -12.98 -18.93
N ASP A 34 11.12 -13.24 -20.19
CA ASP A 34 12.05 -13.09 -21.31
C ASP A 34 12.60 -11.66 -21.39
N ARG A 35 11.74 -10.64 -21.23
CA ARG A 35 12.15 -9.22 -21.23
C ARG A 35 12.91 -8.81 -19.98
N ALA A 36 12.62 -9.41 -18.82
CA ALA A 36 13.34 -9.13 -17.58
C ALA A 36 14.81 -9.60 -17.64
N SER A 37 15.08 -10.66 -18.40
CA SER A 37 16.44 -11.22 -18.57
C SER A 37 17.46 -10.26 -19.21
N GLU A 38 16.99 -9.21 -19.88
CA GLU A 38 17.81 -8.16 -20.50
C GLU A 38 18.38 -7.14 -19.47
N LYS A 39 18.01 -7.26 -18.18
CA LYS A 39 18.50 -6.54 -16.97
C LYS A 39 18.46 -5.00 -16.95
N CYS A 40 18.50 -4.30 -18.07
CA CYS A 40 18.63 -2.83 -18.12
C CYS A 40 17.38 -2.05 -17.67
N ASN A 41 16.23 -2.71 -17.46
CA ASN A 41 14.94 -2.08 -17.19
C ASN A 41 14.24 -2.61 -15.92
N MET A 42 14.98 -3.29 -15.04
CA MET A 42 14.43 -4.06 -13.91
C MET A 42 14.89 -3.49 -12.57
N LEU A 43 13.94 -3.24 -11.67
CA LEU A 43 14.18 -2.99 -10.25
C LEU A 43 13.58 -4.15 -9.45
N ASN A 44 14.36 -4.76 -8.55
CA ASN A 44 13.90 -5.89 -7.71
C ASN A 44 14.23 -5.68 -6.22
N PRO A 45 13.55 -4.74 -5.54
CA PRO A 45 13.60 -4.67 -4.08
C PRO A 45 12.67 -5.72 -3.45
N GLY A 46 13.24 -6.64 -2.67
CA GLY A 46 12.49 -7.42 -1.67
C GLY A 46 11.36 -8.30 -2.21
N GLY A 47 11.50 -8.90 -3.39
CA GLY A 47 10.47 -9.79 -3.96
C GLY A 47 9.38 -9.08 -4.76
N VAL A 48 9.53 -7.78 -5.02
CA VAL A 48 8.71 -7.02 -5.98
C VAL A 48 9.58 -6.64 -7.16
N THR A 49 9.15 -6.99 -8.37
CA THR A 49 9.83 -6.62 -9.61
C THR A 49 9.06 -5.55 -10.35
N VAL A 50 9.72 -4.44 -10.68
CA VAL A 50 9.20 -3.43 -11.60
C VAL A 50 9.97 -3.52 -12.92
N LEU A 51 9.26 -3.80 -14.00
CA LEU A 51 9.82 -3.92 -15.34
C LEU A 51 9.15 -2.92 -16.29
N ARG A 52 9.97 -2.13 -17.00
CA ARG A 52 9.47 -1.27 -18.08
C ARG A 52 9.27 -2.08 -19.36
N LEU A 53 8.02 -2.17 -19.83
CA LEU A 53 7.64 -2.92 -21.03
C LEU A 53 7.69 -2.06 -22.31
N SER A 54 7.48 -0.75 -22.18
CA SER A 54 7.53 0.22 -23.28
C SER A 54 7.85 1.64 -22.73
N PRO A 55 8.00 2.66 -23.58
CA PRO A 55 8.19 4.03 -23.12
C PRO A 55 7.13 4.51 -22.13
N ASP A 56 5.89 4.03 -22.24
CA ASP A 56 4.73 4.53 -21.49
C ASP A 56 4.10 3.48 -20.57
N MET A 57 4.68 2.27 -20.47
CA MET A 57 4.11 1.16 -19.70
C MET A 57 5.14 0.46 -18.85
N VAL A 58 4.74 0.19 -17.61
CA VAL A 58 5.47 -0.64 -16.64
C VAL A 58 4.58 -1.76 -16.13
N VAL A 59 5.20 -2.85 -15.69
CA VAL A 59 4.56 -3.90 -14.92
C VAL A 59 5.24 -4.00 -13.56
N LYS A 60 4.46 -3.90 -12.47
CA LYS A 60 4.88 -4.24 -11.10
C LYS A 60 4.35 -5.64 -10.81
N TYR A 61 5.21 -6.59 -10.47
CA TYR A 61 4.79 -7.96 -10.19
C TYR A 61 5.62 -8.68 -9.15
N GLY A 62 5.03 -9.68 -8.50
CA GLY A 62 5.71 -10.54 -7.55
C GLY A 62 4.81 -11.04 -6.41
N PRO A 63 5.36 -11.84 -5.47
CA PRO A 63 4.65 -12.39 -4.31
C PRO A 63 4.01 -11.37 -3.38
N HIS A 64 4.59 -10.18 -3.30
CA HIS A 64 4.20 -9.14 -2.34
C HIS A 64 3.38 -8.03 -2.98
N VAL A 65 3.22 -8.04 -4.30
CA VAL A 65 2.32 -7.12 -5.00
C VAL A 65 0.89 -7.52 -4.71
N THR A 66 0.04 -6.53 -4.39
CA THR A 66 -1.33 -6.82 -3.93
C THR A 66 -2.37 -6.35 -4.95
N ILE A 67 -3.45 -7.11 -5.09
CA ILE A 67 -4.59 -6.69 -5.91
C ILE A 67 -5.18 -5.36 -5.39
N THR A 68 -5.13 -5.15 -4.08
CA THR A 68 -5.58 -3.92 -3.42
C THR A 68 -4.81 -2.68 -3.88
N GLU A 69 -3.53 -2.80 -4.20
CA GLU A 69 -2.75 -1.70 -4.78
C GLU A 69 -3.38 -1.24 -6.10
N ALA A 70 -3.62 -2.16 -7.04
CA ALA A 70 -4.24 -1.85 -8.33
C ALA A 70 -5.66 -1.26 -8.18
N GLN A 71 -6.45 -1.81 -7.26
CA GLN A 71 -7.81 -1.33 -6.99
C GLN A 71 -7.82 0.08 -6.41
N SER A 72 -6.89 0.37 -5.50
CA SER A 72 -6.71 1.71 -4.93
C SER A 72 -6.36 2.71 -6.03
N MET A 73 -5.52 2.30 -6.97
CA MET A 73 -5.16 3.15 -8.09
C MET A 73 -6.32 3.45 -9.04
N ILE A 74 -7.12 2.43 -9.38
CA ILE A 74 -8.33 2.60 -10.20
C ILE A 74 -9.33 3.51 -9.48
N PHE A 75 -9.55 3.29 -8.19
CA PHE A 75 -10.48 4.08 -7.39
C PHE A 75 -10.10 5.56 -7.39
N VAL A 76 -8.84 5.89 -7.10
CA VAL A 76 -8.36 7.29 -7.13
C VAL A 76 -8.50 7.88 -8.53
N ALA A 77 -8.20 7.12 -9.60
CA ALA A 77 -8.36 7.58 -10.99
C ALA A 77 -9.81 7.90 -11.37
N GLU A 78 -10.78 7.18 -10.80
CA GLU A 78 -12.21 7.40 -11.06
C GLU A 78 -12.79 8.57 -10.26
N HIS A 79 -12.21 8.89 -9.10
CA HIS A 79 -12.75 9.86 -8.16
C HIS A 79 -11.98 11.19 -8.13
N THR A 80 -10.92 11.32 -8.92
CA THR A 80 -10.12 12.54 -9.05
C THR A 80 -9.88 12.86 -10.54
N LYS A 81 -9.73 14.14 -10.90
CA LYS A 81 -9.61 14.56 -12.30
C LYS A 81 -8.19 14.98 -12.67
N ALA A 82 -7.38 15.39 -11.70
CA ALA A 82 -6.00 15.82 -11.90
C ALA A 82 -4.98 14.99 -11.11
N THR A 83 -5.37 14.08 -10.21
CA THR A 83 -4.39 13.20 -9.53
C THR A 83 -3.64 12.33 -10.54
N PRO A 84 -2.31 12.28 -10.50
CA PRO A 84 -1.47 11.71 -11.53
C PRO A 84 -1.21 10.24 -11.30
N ILE A 85 -2.27 9.49 -11.13
CA ILE A 85 -2.09 8.10 -10.81
C ILE A 85 -1.75 7.33 -12.09
N PRO A 86 -0.77 6.41 -12.06
CA PRO A 86 -0.56 5.47 -13.14
C PRO A 86 -1.89 4.82 -13.55
N LYS A 87 -2.29 5.00 -14.80
CA LYS A 87 -3.51 4.37 -15.33
C LYS A 87 -3.26 2.87 -15.34
N VAL A 88 -4.04 2.13 -14.56
CA VAL A 88 -4.00 0.67 -14.57
C VAL A 88 -4.62 0.17 -15.87
N PHE A 89 -3.84 -0.57 -16.65
CA PHE A 89 -4.28 -1.23 -17.87
C PHE A 89 -4.84 -2.62 -17.59
N ALA A 90 -4.25 -3.35 -16.64
CA ALA A 90 -4.74 -4.64 -16.17
C ALA A 90 -4.13 -4.98 -14.81
N TYR A 91 -4.80 -5.84 -14.05
CA TYR A 91 -4.15 -6.59 -12.98
C TYR A 91 -4.57 -8.06 -12.99
N CYS A 92 -3.61 -8.94 -12.72
CA CYS A 92 -3.73 -10.38 -12.93
C CYS A 92 -3.04 -11.14 -11.79
N THR A 93 -3.40 -12.42 -11.63
CA THR A 93 -2.71 -13.34 -10.72
C THR A 93 -2.16 -14.54 -11.49
N TYR A 94 -0.95 -14.98 -11.12
CA TYR A 94 -0.33 -16.20 -11.64
C TYR A 94 -0.04 -17.18 -10.49
N GLY A 95 -0.61 -18.38 -10.55
CA GLY A 95 -0.37 -19.40 -9.54
C GLY A 95 -1.43 -20.50 -9.49
N PRO A 96 -1.39 -21.38 -8.48
CA PRO A 96 -0.43 -21.38 -7.37
C PRO A 96 0.98 -21.78 -7.83
N LEU A 97 2.00 -21.16 -7.25
CA LEU A 97 3.43 -21.44 -7.48
C LEU A 97 3.98 -22.28 -6.32
N ASN A 98 4.90 -23.18 -6.64
CA ASN A 98 5.64 -23.92 -5.62
C ASN A 98 6.78 -23.04 -5.09
N ARG A 99 6.62 -22.52 -3.87
CA ARG A 99 7.60 -21.67 -3.18
C ARG A 99 8.14 -22.39 -1.96
N ASP A 100 9.36 -22.02 -1.57
CA ASP A 100 9.95 -22.52 -0.33
C ASP A 100 9.19 -21.98 0.89
N ILE A 101 9.13 -22.75 1.98
CA ILE A 101 8.38 -22.40 3.20
C ILE A 101 8.88 -21.09 3.85
N ASP A 102 10.13 -20.73 3.59
CA ASP A 102 10.78 -19.53 4.11
C ASP A 102 10.53 -18.28 3.22
N ASP A 103 9.88 -18.42 2.06
CA ASP A 103 9.42 -17.28 1.25
C ASP A 103 8.06 -16.81 1.79
N TYR A 104 8.05 -15.72 2.57
CA TYR A 104 6.84 -15.09 3.15
C TYR A 104 5.87 -14.49 2.11
N GLY A 105 6.08 -14.78 0.82
CA GLY A 105 5.26 -14.35 -0.29
C GLY A 105 3.95 -15.13 -0.48
N SER A 106 3.00 -14.52 -1.19
CA SER A 106 1.79 -15.22 -1.64
C SER A 106 2.14 -16.39 -2.57
N LEU A 107 1.37 -17.48 -2.50
CA LEU A 107 1.45 -18.59 -3.49
C LEU A 107 1.12 -18.11 -4.92
N PHE A 108 0.59 -16.91 -5.08
CA PHE A 108 0.32 -16.27 -6.36
C PHE A 108 1.20 -15.03 -6.51
N ASP A 109 1.79 -14.86 -7.68
CA ASP A 109 2.30 -13.57 -8.11
C ASP A 109 1.15 -12.69 -8.58
N THR A 110 1.06 -11.46 -8.07
CA THR A 110 0.18 -10.44 -8.64
C THR A 110 0.96 -9.64 -9.66
N TYR A 111 0.32 -9.29 -10.78
CA TYR A 111 0.87 -8.43 -11.83
C TYR A 111 -0.03 -7.21 -11.99
N ILE A 112 0.54 -6.01 -11.99
CA ILE A 112 -0.18 -4.76 -12.25
C ILE A 112 0.50 -4.05 -13.43
N PHE A 113 -0.24 -3.93 -14.53
CA PHE A 113 0.18 -3.21 -15.72
C PHE A 113 -0.35 -1.79 -15.64
N MET A 114 0.55 -0.81 -15.69
CA MET A 114 0.16 0.59 -15.48
C MET A 114 0.99 1.53 -16.36
N SER A 115 0.45 2.73 -16.62
CA SER A 115 1.18 3.76 -17.36
C SER A 115 2.15 4.54 -16.48
N LEU A 116 3.19 5.13 -17.06
CA LEU A 116 4.00 6.15 -16.37
C LEU A 116 3.21 7.47 -16.38
N VAL A 117 2.77 8.01 -15.23
CA VAL A 117 1.86 9.19 -15.20
C VAL A 117 2.33 10.28 -14.28
N GLY A 118 2.14 11.51 -14.79
CA GLY A 118 2.54 12.82 -14.32
C GLY A 118 1.55 13.65 -13.48
N THR A 119 1.94 14.19 -12.28
CA THR A 119 1.44 15.39 -11.50
C THR A 119 0.34 15.40 -10.39
N TYR A 120 0.77 15.60 -9.11
CA TYR A 120 0.09 16.29 -7.96
C TYR A 120 -0.78 15.58 -6.86
N MET A 121 -0.87 16.22 -5.67
CA MET A 121 -1.29 15.64 -4.36
C MET A 121 -2.55 16.24 -3.71
N ASP A 122 -3.06 17.39 -4.17
CA ASP A 122 -4.09 18.14 -3.42
C ASP A 122 -5.50 17.52 -3.52
N GLU A 123 -5.84 16.85 -4.63
CA GLU A 123 -7.18 16.27 -4.87
C GLU A 123 -7.48 15.00 -4.05
N LEU A 124 -6.46 14.32 -3.50
CA LEU A 124 -6.67 13.13 -2.66
C LEU A 124 -7.52 13.45 -1.42
N ARG A 125 -7.39 14.69 -0.91
CA ARG A 125 -8.17 15.19 0.23
C ARG A 125 -9.62 15.52 -0.14
N GLU A 126 -9.93 15.61 -1.44
CA GLU A 126 -11.28 15.90 -1.95
C GLU A 126 -12.09 14.63 -2.25
N ILE A 127 -11.46 13.45 -2.22
CA ILE A 127 -12.17 12.18 -2.35
C ILE A 127 -13.16 12.07 -1.18
N ARG A 128 -14.44 11.88 -1.53
CA ARG A 128 -15.55 11.83 -0.56
C ARG A 128 -15.21 10.87 0.58
N SER A 129 -15.18 11.39 1.81
CA SER A 129 -14.92 10.61 3.02
C SER A 129 -15.85 9.40 3.14
N GLU A 130 -15.29 8.23 3.41
CA GLU A 130 -16.03 7.04 3.80
C GLU A 130 -16.14 6.95 5.33
N PRO A 131 -17.21 6.34 5.88
CA PRO A 131 -17.43 6.24 7.32
C PRO A 131 -16.66 5.06 7.96
N TYR A 132 -15.49 4.70 7.43
CA TYR A 132 -14.68 3.60 7.96
C TYR A 132 -13.18 3.85 7.73
N ILE A 133 -12.34 3.24 8.57
CA ILE A 133 -10.88 3.21 8.41
C ILE A 133 -10.48 1.81 7.93
N GLY A 134 -9.79 1.72 6.80
CA GLY A 134 -9.48 0.43 6.16
C GLY A 134 -9.07 0.58 4.70
N SER A 135 -8.76 -0.52 4.03
CA SER A 135 -8.46 -0.50 2.59
C SER A 135 -9.67 -0.11 1.75
N VAL A 136 -9.44 0.31 0.51
CA VAL A 136 -10.45 0.83 -0.43
C VAL A 136 -11.71 -0.04 -0.60
N ASN A 137 -11.59 -1.35 -0.39
CA ASN A 137 -12.70 -2.31 -0.51
C ASN A 137 -13.35 -2.66 0.84
N LYS A 138 -13.29 -1.77 1.85
CA LYS A 138 -13.72 -2.07 3.22
C LYS A 138 -13.00 -3.29 3.80
N GLY A 139 -11.74 -3.49 3.43
CA GLY A 139 -10.89 -4.52 4.02
C GLY A 139 -10.05 -3.98 5.18
N PRO A 140 -9.17 -4.82 5.74
CA PRO A 140 -8.16 -4.39 6.70
C PRO A 140 -7.34 -3.18 6.25
N VAL A 141 -6.81 -2.43 7.21
CA VAL A 141 -5.72 -1.48 6.99
C VAL A 141 -4.48 -2.21 6.47
N ARG A 142 -3.66 -1.50 5.71
CA ARG A 142 -2.47 -2.03 5.05
C ARG A 142 -1.18 -1.65 5.77
N ASP A 143 -1.28 -0.81 6.80
CA ASP A 143 -0.13 -0.32 7.54
C ASP A 143 0.61 -1.45 8.28
N GLN A 144 1.91 -1.55 8.04
CA GLN A 144 2.80 -2.57 8.60
C GLN A 144 2.85 -2.56 10.13
N THR A 145 2.52 -1.44 10.79
CA THR A 145 2.35 -1.40 12.25
C THR A 145 1.39 -2.50 12.72
N PHE A 146 0.45 -2.89 11.86
CA PHE A 146 -0.54 -3.92 12.16
C PHE A 146 -0.14 -5.34 11.76
N ASP A 147 1.04 -5.58 11.19
CA ASP A 147 1.37 -6.87 10.58
C ASP A 147 1.28 -8.05 11.55
N ASN A 148 1.71 -7.83 12.79
CA ASN A 148 1.69 -8.82 13.86
C ASN A 148 0.35 -8.91 14.62
N PHE A 149 -0.72 -8.25 14.16
CA PHE A 149 -2.01 -8.24 14.87
C PHE A 149 -3.09 -9.04 14.15
N HIS A 150 -3.94 -9.69 14.95
CA HIS A 150 -5.11 -10.43 14.45
C HIS A 150 -6.23 -9.50 13.96
N VAL A 151 -6.39 -8.34 14.59
CA VAL A 151 -7.42 -7.35 14.23
C VAL A 151 -6.77 -6.20 13.47
N LYS A 152 -7.17 -6.04 12.22
CA LYS A 152 -6.64 -5.01 11.30
C LYS A 152 -7.75 -4.18 10.65
N GLY A 153 -8.97 -4.23 11.20
CA GLY A 153 -10.13 -3.55 10.62
C GLY A 153 -10.83 -4.34 9.50
N PRO A 154 -11.70 -3.69 8.69
CA PRO A 154 -11.98 -2.25 8.73
C PRO A 154 -12.55 -1.81 10.08
N PHE A 155 -12.29 -0.57 10.48
CA PHE A 155 -12.78 0.02 11.71
C PHE A 155 -13.91 0.99 11.41
N GLU A 156 -14.97 0.96 12.20
CA GLU A 156 -16.14 1.82 12.02
C GLU A 156 -15.91 3.25 12.53
N SER A 157 -14.83 3.47 13.30
CA SER A 157 -14.51 4.77 13.87
C SER A 157 -13.03 4.94 14.16
N GLU A 158 -12.57 6.20 14.20
CA GLU A 158 -11.24 6.56 14.69
C GLU A 158 -10.97 6.06 16.12
N GLU A 159 -12.02 6.00 16.95
CA GLU A 159 -11.92 5.51 18.33
C GLU A 159 -11.53 4.03 18.37
N THR A 160 -12.26 3.17 17.65
CA THR A 160 -11.95 1.73 17.59
C THR A 160 -10.59 1.45 16.95
N PHE A 161 -10.20 2.27 15.96
CA PHE A 161 -8.88 2.24 15.37
C PHE A 161 -7.77 2.58 16.38
N ASN A 162 -7.91 3.70 17.09
CA ASN A 162 -6.94 4.15 18.11
C ASN A 162 -6.86 3.16 19.27
N GLU A 163 -7.99 2.63 19.75
CA GLU A 163 -8.02 1.61 20.81
C GLU A 163 -7.25 0.36 20.41
N THR A 164 -7.39 -0.10 19.16
CA THR A 164 -6.68 -1.26 18.65
C THR A 164 -5.16 -1.05 18.67
N ILE A 165 -4.68 0.13 18.27
CA ILE A 165 -3.25 0.49 18.33
C ILE A 165 -2.73 0.50 19.77
N LEU A 166 -3.51 1.07 20.69
CA LEU A 166 -3.12 1.17 22.09
C LEU A 166 -3.15 -0.19 22.80
N ASP A 167 -4.11 -1.04 22.49
CA ASP A 167 -4.20 -2.39 23.02
C ASP A 167 -3.05 -3.25 22.50
N ALA A 168 -2.71 -3.11 21.22
CA ALA A 168 -1.53 -3.73 20.62
C ALA A 168 -0.23 -3.31 21.34
N TYR A 169 -0.04 -2.00 21.57
CA TYR A 169 1.09 -1.51 22.34
C TYR A 169 1.11 -2.08 23.77
N GLN A 170 -0.03 -2.05 24.46
CA GLN A 170 -0.13 -2.51 25.85
C GLN A 170 0.13 -4.02 25.98
N ALA A 171 -0.29 -4.82 24.99
CA ALA A 171 -0.05 -6.26 24.93
C ALA A 171 1.45 -6.59 24.78
N ASN A 172 2.18 -5.84 23.96
CA ASN A 172 3.64 -6.00 23.80
C ASN A 172 4.41 -5.47 25.02
N PHE A 173 3.88 -4.47 25.72
CA PHE A 173 4.54 -3.84 26.86
C PHE A 173 3.65 -3.78 28.12
N PRO A 174 3.28 -4.93 28.73
CA PRO A 174 2.28 -5.00 29.81
C PRO A 174 2.69 -4.24 31.09
N LYS A 175 3.98 -3.96 31.29
CA LYS A 175 4.51 -3.22 32.45
C LYS A 175 4.52 -1.70 32.24
N ARG A 176 4.26 -1.21 31.03
CA ARG A 176 4.21 0.23 30.72
C ARG A 176 2.77 0.73 30.91
N HIS A 177 2.48 1.34 32.05
CA HIS A 177 1.14 1.83 32.41
C HIS A 177 0.84 3.22 31.82
N ILE A 178 1.03 3.39 30.52
CA ILE A 178 0.84 4.67 29.82
C ILE A 178 -0.33 4.68 28.84
N ARG A 179 -1.10 3.58 28.74
CA ARG A 179 -2.24 3.46 27.81
C ARG A 179 -3.24 4.61 27.96
N SER A 180 -3.64 4.93 29.20
CA SER A 180 -4.59 6.02 29.46
C SER A 180 -4.03 7.40 29.09
N PHE A 181 -2.72 7.60 29.27
CA PHE A 181 -2.04 8.82 28.84
C PHE A 181 -2.08 8.98 27.31
N LEU A 182 -1.71 7.92 26.57
CA LEU A 182 -1.76 7.92 25.10
C LEU A 182 -3.19 8.05 24.55
N ALA A 183 -4.16 7.37 25.17
CA ALA A 183 -5.58 7.53 24.83
C ALA A 183 -6.08 8.96 25.07
N GLY A 184 -5.63 9.60 26.16
CA GLY A 184 -5.92 11.00 26.45
C GLY A 184 -5.37 11.94 25.38
N MET A 185 -4.19 11.65 24.83
CA MET A 185 -3.60 12.44 23.75
C MET A 185 -4.37 12.27 22.43
N LEU A 186 -4.68 11.04 22.02
CA LEU A 186 -5.38 10.75 20.77
C LEU A 186 -6.84 11.21 20.76
N SER A 187 -7.48 11.37 21.93
CA SER A 187 -8.88 11.80 22.04
C SER A 187 -9.10 13.32 22.05
N GLN A 188 -8.02 14.14 22.01
CA GLN A 188 -8.15 15.60 22.07
C GLN A 188 -8.85 16.20 20.85
N LYS A 189 -8.73 15.56 19.68
CA LYS A 189 -9.33 16.02 18.43
C LYS A 189 -9.89 14.82 17.69
N ARG A 190 -11.10 14.99 17.15
CA ARG A 190 -11.66 14.06 16.16
C ARG A 190 -11.27 14.50 14.77
N HIS A 191 -10.93 13.53 13.95
CA HIS A 191 -10.40 13.74 12.61
C HIS A 191 -11.39 13.24 11.57
N SER A 192 -11.43 13.95 10.45
CA SER A 192 -12.10 13.43 9.26
C SER A 192 -11.33 12.24 8.71
N VAL A 193 -12.06 11.25 8.19
CA VAL A 193 -11.44 10.15 7.46
C VAL A 193 -11.26 10.57 6.00
N CYS A 194 -10.04 10.43 5.47
CA CYS A 194 -9.72 10.69 4.09
C CYS A 194 -8.91 9.54 3.48
N PHE A 195 -8.83 9.52 2.16
CA PHE A 195 -7.97 8.55 1.48
C PHE A 195 -6.51 9.03 1.56
N THR A 196 -5.61 8.18 2.05
CA THR A 196 -4.19 8.50 2.25
C THR A 196 -3.32 7.51 1.48
N HIS A 197 -2.17 7.96 1.00
CA HIS A 197 -1.11 7.12 0.44
C HIS A 197 -0.41 6.29 1.52
N ALA A 198 -0.19 6.89 2.70
CA ALA A 198 0.46 6.28 3.87
C ALA A 198 1.93 5.83 3.69
N ASP A 199 2.56 6.19 2.57
CA ASP A 199 4.00 6.00 2.29
C ASP A 199 4.55 7.12 1.39
N LEU A 200 4.19 8.36 1.71
CA LEU A 200 4.60 9.51 0.91
C LEU A 200 6.04 9.92 1.23
N ARG A 201 6.96 9.41 0.43
CA ARG A 201 8.41 9.69 0.49
C ARG A 201 8.94 10.13 -0.86
N PRO A 202 10.07 10.85 -0.94
CA PRO A 202 10.60 11.34 -2.21
C PRO A 202 10.80 10.27 -3.28
N GLN A 203 11.12 9.02 -2.91
CA GLN A 203 11.25 7.91 -3.87
C GLN A 203 9.94 7.54 -4.56
N ASN A 204 8.82 7.79 -3.89
CA ASN A 204 7.48 7.49 -4.39
C ASN A 204 6.90 8.68 -5.17
N ILE A 205 7.66 9.78 -5.30
CA ILE A 205 7.28 10.98 -6.04
C ILE A 205 8.19 11.11 -7.25
N MET A 206 7.63 10.90 -8.43
CA MET A 206 8.33 11.17 -9.68
C MET A 206 8.35 12.68 -9.96
N VAL A 207 9.43 13.22 -10.54
CA VAL A 207 9.55 14.64 -10.92
C VAL A 207 10.20 14.74 -12.30
N ARG A 208 9.64 15.55 -13.19
CA ARG A 208 10.21 15.86 -14.51
C ARG A 208 10.06 17.34 -14.82
N GLY A 209 11.16 18.00 -15.16
CA GLY A 209 11.15 19.43 -15.52
C GLY A 209 10.71 20.35 -14.37
N GLY A 210 10.91 19.95 -13.12
CA GLY A 210 10.49 20.72 -11.93
C GLY A 210 9.03 20.53 -11.53
N SER A 211 8.26 19.75 -12.27
CA SER A 211 6.89 19.36 -11.91
C SER A 211 6.87 17.94 -11.36
N ILE A 212 6.10 17.71 -10.29
CA ILE A 212 5.77 16.34 -9.87
C ILE A 212 5.18 15.64 -11.08
N THR A 213 5.65 14.46 -11.41
CA THR A 213 5.16 13.65 -12.50
C THR A 213 4.79 12.24 -12.05
N GLY A 214 4.17 12.08 -10.89
CA GLY A 214 3.56 10.82 -10.50
C GLY A 214 3.76 10.51 -9.04
N ILE A 215 2.78 9.82 -8.46
CA ILE A 215 2.89 9.21 -7.15
C ILE A 215 2.70 7.71 -7.35
N ILE A 216 3.69 6.94 -6.93
CA ILE A 216 3.75 5.49 -7.11
C ILE A 216 3.79 4.80 -5.75
N ASP A 217 3.57 3.49 -5.74
CA ASP A 217 3.64 2.63 -4.55
C ASP A 217 2.48 2.80 -3.54
N TRP A 218 1.26 2.51 -4.02
CA TRP A 218 0.01 2.70 -3.28
C TRP A 218 -0.37 1.52 -2.37
N GLU A 219 0.57 0.62 -2.08
CA GLU A 219 0.28 -0.65 -1.39
C GLU A 219 -0.17 -0.48 0.07
N LEU A 220 0.21 0.62 0.71
CA LEU A 220 -0.19 0.98 2.08
C LEU A 220 -1.44 1.88 2.14
N SER A 221 -1.95 2.29 0.98
CA SER A 221 -3.03 3.26 0.89
C SER A 221 -4.37 2.74 1.42
N GLY A 222 -5.24 3.67 1.79
CA GLY A 222 -6.55 3.36 2.37
C GLY A 222 -7.22 4.57 2.96
N TRP A 223 -8.37 4.33 3.59
CA TRP A 223 -9.09 5.30 4.39
C TRP A 223 -8.50 5.35 5.78
N TYR A 224 -7.98 6.50 6.18
CA TYR A 224 -7.38 6.75 7.49
C TYR A 224 -7.79 8.13 8.01
N PRO A 225 -7.61 8.42 9.31
CA PRO A 225 -7.73 9.78 9.82
C PRO A 225 -6.82 10.75 9.04
N GLU A 226 -7.26 11.99 8.83
CA GLU A 226 -6.52 13.00 8.03
C GLU A 226 -5.08 13.27 8.48
N TYR A 227 -4.77 13.03 9.76
CA TYR A 227 -3.42 13.16 10.28
C TYR A 227 -2.46 12.06 9.80
N TRP A 228 -2.98 10.93 9.31
CA TRP A 228 -2.21 9.71 9.05
C TRP A 228 -1.15 9.92 7.98
N GLU A 229 -1.48 10.66 6.92
CA GLU A 229 -0.53 11.00 5.84
C GLU A 229 0.67 11.77 6.39
N PHE A 230 0.42 12.79 7.21
CA PHE A 230 1.48 13.58 7.85
C PHE A 230 2.33 12.71 8.79
N ALA A 231 1.67 11.91 9.64
CA ALA A 231 2.36 11.08 10.62
C ALA A 231 3.27 10.03 9.95
N LYS A 232 2.77 9.34 8.92
CA LYS A 232 3.52 8.31 8.19
C LYS A 232 4.66 8.89 7.36
N ALA A 233 4.40 9.97 6.61
CA ALA A 233 5.43 10.60 5.78
C ALA A 233 6.64 11.05 6.60
N LEU A 234 6.43 11.57 7.82
CA LEU A 234 7.52 11.90 8.74
C LEU A 234 8.20 10.67 9.34
N TYR A 235 7.43 9.68 9.77
CA TYR A 235 7.98 8.48 10.42
C TYR A 235 8.85 7.65 9.48
N VAL A 236 8.37 7.36 8.27
CA VAL A 236 9.08 6.52 7.29
C VAL A 236 10.38 7.18 6.85
N TRP A 237 10.39 8.51 6.74
CA TRP A 237 11.55 9.24 6.25
C TRP A 237 12.66 9.47 7.28
N ARG A 238 12.42 9.16 8.57
CA ARG A 238 13.41 9.16 9.67
C ARG A 238 14.38 10.35 9.67
N TRP A 239 13.90 11.55 9.33
CA TRP A 239 14.69 12.79 9.36
C TRP A 239 15.93 12.80 8.47
N GLN A 240 15.96 11.98 7.41
CA GLN A 240 17.18 11.78 6.61
C GLN A 240 17.60 13.00 5.76
N ASN A 241 16.74 14.01 5.59
CA ASN A 241 17.04 15.29 4.94
C ASN A 241 15.96 16.36 5.24
N ASP A 242 15.96 17.44 4.46
CA ASP A 242 15.04 18.58 4.51
C ASP A 242 13.59 18.28 4.05
N TRP A 243 13.24 17.01 3.75
CA TRP A 243 11.89 16.61 3.35
C TRP A 243 10.80 17.06 4.34
N VAL A 244 11.11 17.05 5.65
CA VAL A 244 10.21 17.58 6.69
C VAL A 244 9.84 19.04 6.44
N ASP A 245 10.78 19.87 5.98
CA ASP A 245 10.55 21.30 5.71
C ASP A 245 9.64 21.52 4.51
N TYR A 246 9.49 20.52 3.63
CA TYR A 246 8.52 20.53 2.53
C TYR A 246 7.19 19.93 2.95
N LEU A 247 7.20 18.80 3.68
CA LEU A 247 5.98 18.17 4.20
C LEU A 247 5.17 19.10 5.09
N THR A 248 5.84 19.84 5.99
CA THR A 248 5.17 20.82 6.89
C THR A 248 4.60 22.03 6.15
N LYS A 249 5.00 22.27 4.90
CA LYS A 249 4.41 23.29 4.02
C LYS A 249 3.28 22.71 3.15
N ALA A 250 3.36 21.43 2.80
CA ALA A 250 2.45 20.76 1.89
C ALA A 250 1.25 20.08 2.60
N LEU A 251 1.42 19.67 3.85
CA LEU A 251 0.42 18.98 4.66
C LEU A 251 0.14 19.78 5.93
N GLU A 252 -1.12 19.74 6.38
CA GLU A 252 -1.49 20.23 7.71
C GLU A 252 -0.67 19.48 8.78
N PRO A 253 0.02 20.18 9.70
CA PRO A 253 0.80 19.53 10.75
C PRO A 253 -0.06 18.96 11.89
N TYR A 254 0.19 17.70 12.24
CA TYR A 254 -0.47 16.99 13.35
C TYR A 254 0.57 16.46 14.35
N TYR A 255 1.18 17.37 15.11
CA TYR A 255 2.35 17.05 15.95
C TYR A 255 2.05 16.10 17.10
N ASN A 256 0.85 16.19 17.70
CA ASN A 256 0.47 15.33 18.82
C ASN A 256 0.24 13.90 18.35
N GLU A 257 -0.49 13.76 17.25
CA GLU A 257 -0.79 12.50 16.60
C GLU A 257 0.50 11.86 16.10
N TYR A 258 1.39 12.63 15.46
CA TYR A 258 2.72 12.16 15.09
C TYR A 258 3.53 11.67 16.30
N ALA A 259 3.55 12.42 17.41
CA ALA A 259 4.30 12.03 18.60
C ALA A 259 3.80 10.71 19.20
N VAL A 260 2.47 10.51 19.26
CA VAL A 260 1.91 9.23 19.73
C VAL A 260 2.21 8.10 18.74
N HIS A 261 1.98 8.32 17.45
CA HIS A 261 2.17 7.27 16.44
C HIS A 261 3.62 6.88 16.26
N SER A 262 4.56 7.83 16.22
CA SER A 262 5.99 7.51 16.16
C SER A 262 6.45 6.73 17.40
N PHE A 263 5.98 7.11 18.59
CA PHE A 263 6.29 6.40 19.83
C PHE A 263 5.75 4.97 19.83
N VAL A 264 4.52 4.76 19.36
CA VAL A 264 3.92 3.42 19.29
C VAL A 264 4.56 2.60 18.16
N ALA A 265 4.77 3.18 16.98
CA ALA A 265 5.36 2.51 15.83
C ALA A 265 6.80 2.07 16.12
N GLU A 266 7.63 2.89 16.77
CA GLU A 266 9.00 2.48 17.16
C GLU A 266 9.01 1.23 18.06
N ALA A 267 7.92 0.98 18.78
CA ALA A 267 7.80 -0.16 19.68
C ALA A 267 7.16 -1.39 19.02
N LEU A 268 6.46 -1.23 17.89
CA LEU A 268 5.70 -2.28 17.21
C LEU A 268 6.32 -2.71 15.86
N TRP A 269 7.21 -1.90 15.28
CA TRP A 269 8.02 -2.20 14.10
C TRP A 269 9.29 -2.98 14.44
#